data_AF-A0A7S0EJL8-F1
#
_entry.id   AF-A0A7S0EJL8-F1
#
_cell.length_a   1.000
_cell.length_b   1.000
_cell.length_c   1.000
_cell.angle_alpha   90.00
_cell.angle_beta   90.00
_cell.angle_gamma   90.00
#
_symmetry.space_group_name_H-M   'P 1'
#
loop_
_entity.id
_entity.type
_entity.pdbx_description
1 polymer ?
#
loop_
_entity_poly.entity_id
_entity_poly.type
_entity_poly.pdbx_seq_one_letter_code
_entity_poly.pdbx_strand_id
1 'polypeptide(L)'
;QPIGYGEQWAQLAQWLAACPAWQQRELMPMYFPMFVHCYIALVARSETQTASRIIQSQIQRLSHDQRHKDQCEQLRTLQQPSQLPGHALAQAYLGARVTMLLSSETFEALIAFLIKAKLQRLLRILHSYFNLHSCMLPAVPEP
;
A
#
# COMPACT_ATOMS: atom_id res chain seq x y z
N GLN A 1 -20.98 -4.61 7.13
CA GLN A 1 -20.27 -3.33 7.33
C GLN A 1 -19.07 -3.26 6.38
N PRO A 2 -18.60 -2.08 5.95
CA PRO A 2 -17.40 -1.99 5.11
C PRO A 2 -16.16 -2.37 5.91
N ILE A 3 -15.38 -3.34 5.41
CA ILE A 3 -14.13 -3.80 6.04
C ILE A 3 -13.12 -2.66 6.24
N GLY A 4 -12.41 -2.68 7.37
CA GLY A 4 -11.50 -1.62 7.81
C GLY A 4 -10.18 -1.59 7.04
N TYR A 5 -9.37 -0.53 7.21
CA TYR A 5 -8.07 -0.41 6.53
C TYR A 5 -7.14 -1.58 6.80
N GLY A 6 -7.08 -2.06 8.06
CA GLY A 6 -6.21 -3.20 8.41
C GLY A 6 -6.61 -4.51 7.72
N GLU A 7 -7.91 -4.75 7.53
CA GLU A 7 -8.39 -5.95 6.85
C GLU A 7 -8.21 -5.85 5.34
N GLN A 8 -8.49 -4.69 4.73
CA GLN A 8 -8.23 -4.50 3.31
C GLN A 8 -6.73 -4.63 2.98
N TRP A 9 -5.86 -4.07 3.85
CA TRP A 9 -4.42 -4.24 3.74
C TRP A 9 -4.00 -5.72 3.76
N ALA A 10 -4.55 -6.51 4.69
CA ALA A 10 -4.26 -7.93 4.77
C ALA A 10 -4.66 -8.69 3.49
N GLN A 11 -5.84 -8.37 2.93
CA GLN A 11 -6.29 -8.95 1.66
C GLN A 11 -5.39 -8.58 0.49
N LEU A 12 -4.97 -7.31 0.37
CA LEU A 12 -4.01 -6.89 -0.65
C LEU A 12 -2.68 -7.62 -0.49
N ALA A 13 -2.15 -7.70 0.73
CA ALA A 13 -0.88 -8.37 0.98
C ALA A 13 -0.93 -9.87 0.65
N GLN A 14 -2.07 -10.53 0.90
CA GLN A 14 -2.29 -11.92 0.51
C GLN A 14 -2.37 -12.07 -1.01
N TRP A 15 -3.12 -11.19 -1.69
CA TRP A 15 -3.24 -11.23 -3.14
C TRP A 15 -1.90 -10.99 -3.84
N LEU A 16 -1.13 -9.99 -3.40
CA LEU A 16 0.21 -9.72 -3.93
C LEU A 16 1.15 -10.92 -3.79
N ALA A 17 1.10 -11.62 -2.65
CA ALA A 17 1.91 -12.83 -2.45
C ALA A 17 1.49 -14.00 -3.35
N ALA A 18 0.24 -14.02 -3.82
CA ALA A 18 -0.30 -15.04 -4.71
C ALA A 18 -0.14 -14.71 -6.20
N CYS A 19 0.22 -13.47 -6.55
CA CYS A 19 0.49 -13.07 -7.93
C CYS A 19 1.67 -13.86 -8.53
N PRO A 20 1.72 -14.08 -9.86
CA PRO A 20 2.93 -14.55 -10.54
C PRO A 20 4.13 -13.63 -10.28
N ALA A 21 5.34 -14.21 -10.30
CA ALA A 21 6.57 -13.47 -9.96
C ALA A 21 6.80 -12.21 -10.81
N TRP A 22 6.36 -12.21 -12.08
CA TRP A 22 6.48 -11.05 -12.95
C TRP A 22 5.56 -9.90 -12.53
N GLN A 23 4.29 -10.19 -12.17
CA GLN A 23 3.37 -9.20 -11.58
C GLN A 23 3.90 -8.68 -10.24
N GLN A 24 4.44 -9.58 -9.40
CA GLN A 24 5.01 -9.17 -8.12
C GLN A 24 6.13 -8.15 -8.32
N ARG A 25 7.04 -8.35 -9.28
CA ARG A 25 8.12 -7.38 -9.56
C ARG A 25 7.58 -5.99 -9.91
N GLU A 26 6.50 -5.93 -10.70
CA GLU A 26 5.86 -4.67 -11.07
C GLU A 26 5.09 -4.02 -9.90
N LEU A 27 4.47 -4.81 -9.03
CA LEU A 27 3.59 -4.34 -7.95
C LEU A 27 4.32 -4.11 -6.61
N MET A 28 5.47 -4.73 -6.39
CA MET A 28 6.18 -4.59 -5.11
C MET A 28 6.54 -3.14 -4.74
N PRO A 29 6.86 -2.22 -5.69
CA PRO A 29 7.09 -0.82 -5.36
C PRO A 29 5.92 -0.11 -4.65
N MET A 30 4.66 -0.53 -4.86
CA MET A 30 3.51 0.06 -4.13
C MET A 30 3.28 -0.53 -2.75
N TYR A 31 3.85 -1.70 -2.44
CA TYR A 31 3.51 -2.47 -1.23
C TYR A 31 3.73 -1.66 0.05
N PHE A 32 4.94 -1.12 0.24
CA PHE A 32 5.26 -0.37 1.44
C PHE A 32 4.56 1.00 1.51
N PRO A 33 4.54 1.84 0.45
CA PRO A 33 3.77 3.09 0.45
C PRO A 33 2.28 2.88 0.76
N MET A 34 1.65 1.84 0.21
CA MET A 34 0.25 1.50 0.48
C MET A 34 0.04 1.17 1.96
N PHE A 35 0.94 0.40 2.57
CA PHE A 35 0.93 0.15 4.01
C PHE A 35 0.98 1.45 4.82
N VAL A 36 1.90 2.37 4.48
CA VAL A 36 2.05 3.65 5.19
C VAL A 36 0.76 4.46 5.14
N HIS A 37 0.12 4.57 3.96
CA HIS A 37 -1.16 5.26 3.84
C HIS A 37 -2.29 4.59 4.63
N CYS A 38 -2.34 3.26 4.68
CA CYS A 38 -3.28 2.54 5.54
C CYS A 38 -3.06 2.87 7.02
N TYR A 39 -1.80 2.89 7.47
CA TYR A 39 -1.44 3.24 8.85
C TYR A 39 -1.84 4.68 9.20
N ILE A 40 -1.46 5.64 8.36
CA ILE A 40 -1.83 7.06 8.52
C ILE A 40 -3.35 7.21 8.59
N ALA A 41 -4.10 6.51 7.73
CA ALA A 41 -5.56 6.57 7.72
C ALA A 41 -6.20 5.99 9.00
N LEU A 42 -5.61 4.94 9.59
CA LEU A 42 -6.05 4.42 10.89
C LEU A 42 -5.78 5.42 12.02
N VAL A 43 -4.60 6.03 12.05
CA VAL A 43 -4.24 7.04 13.06
C VAL A 43 -5.15 8.25 12.96
N ALA A 44 -5.39 8.77 11.75
CA ALA A 44 -6.26 9.93 11.50
C ALA A 44 -7.71 9.71 11.99
N ARG A 45 -8.12 8.46 12.17
CA ARG A 45 -9.46 8.06 12.63
C ARG A 45 -9.48 7.58 14.07
N SER A 46 -8.35 7.69 14.77
CA SER A 46 -8.19 7.18 16.13
C SER A 46 -8.47 5.67 16.26
N GLU A 47 -8.28 4.90 15.18
CA GLU A 47 -8.37 3.43 15.17
C GLU A 47 -7.07 2.80 15.73
N THR A 48 -6.67 3.22 16.94
CA THR A 48 -5.32 3.01 17.52
C THR A 48 -4.96 1.54 17.71
N GLN A 49 -5.91 0.71 18.14
CA GLN A 49 -5.67 -0.73 18.34
C GLN A 49 -5.32 -1.42 17.02
N THR A 50 -6.07 -1.13 15.95
CA THR A 50 -5.80 -1.67 14.61
C THR A 50 -4.50 -1.12 14.06
N ALA A 51 -4.21 0.18 14.22
CA ALA A 51 -2.96 0.80 13.79
C ALA A 51 -1.74 0.11 14.43
N SER A 52 -1.78 -0.08 15.76
CA SER A 52 -0.73 -0.77 16.52
C SER A 52 -0.51 -2.21 16.04
N ARG A 53 -1.61 -2.94 15.81
CA ARG A 53 -1.53 -4.33 15.32
C ARG A 53 -0.88 -4.44 13.95
N ILE A 54 -1.27 -3.58 13.00
CA ILE A 54 -0.75 -3.68 11.63
C ILE A 54 0.71 -3.27 11.54
N ILE A 55 1.15 -2.27 12.31
CA ILE A 55 2.55 -1.82 12.26
C ILE A 55 3.49 -2.83 12.92
N GLN A 56 3.05 -3.44 14.03
CA GLN A 56 3.81 -4.52 14.67
C GLN A 56 3.96 -5.73 13.74
N SER A 57 2.88 -6.14 13.07
CA SER A 57 2.92 -7.21 12.08
C SER A 57 3.84 -6.86 10.90
N GLN A 58 3.82 -5.60 10.45
CA GLN A 58 4.67 -5.15 9.34
C GLN A 58 6.15 -5.16 9.71
N ILE A 59 6.52 -4.69 10.90
CA ILE A 59 7.92 -4.72 11.39
C ILE A 59 8.46 -6.15 11.42
N GLN A 60 7.66 -7.13 11.83
CA GLN A 60 8.06 -8.55 11.85
C GLN A 60 8.31 -9.10 10.44
N ARG A 61 7.53 -8.67 9.45
CA ARG A 61 7.68 -9.10 8.04
C ARG A 61 8.87 -8.47 7.32
N LEU A 62 9.34 -7.31 7.80
CA LEU A 62 10.44 -6.55 7.21
C LEU A 62 11.81 -6.94 7.81
N SER A 63 11.97 -8.17 8.32
CA SER A 63 13.21 -8.63 8.97
C SER A 63 14.47 -8.42 8.13
N HIS A 64 14.35 -8.45 6.80
CA HIS A 64 15.45 -8.30 5.85
C HIS A 64 15.54 -6.92 5.18
N ASP A 65 14.60 -6.00 5.44
CA ASP A 65 14.59 -4.64 4.88
C ASP A 65 14.72 -3.60 6.00
N GLN A 66 15.96 -3.34 6.40
CA GLN A 66 16.27 -2.46 7.53
C GLN A 66 15.71 -1.05 7.34
N ARG A 67 15.75 -0.52 6.12
CA ARG A 67 15.26 0.83 5.82
C ARG A 67 13.74 0.94 6.03
N HIS A 68 12.96 0.00 5.50
CA HIS A 68 11.51 0.01 5.73
C HIS A 68 11.16 -0.26 7.20
N LYS A 69 11.96 -1.10 7.88
CA LYS A 69 11.82 -1.33 9.32
C LYS A 69 12.04 -0.05 10.14
N ASP A 70 13.09 0.71 9.85
CA ASP A 70 13.36 1.99 10.50
C ASP A 70 12.23 3.01 10.27
N GLN A 71 11.68 3.04 9.05
CA GLN A 71 10.50 3.86 8.74
C GLN A 71 9.25 3.42 9.51
N CYS A 72 9.02 2.12 9.69
CA CYS A 72 7.96 1.62 10.56
C CYS A 72 8.18 2.05 12.02
N GLU A 73 9.40 1.99 12.53
CA GLU A 73 9.70 2.44 13.89
C GLU A 73 9.45 3.94 14.07
N GLN A 74 9.80 4.76 13.07
CA GLN A 74 9.45 6.18 13.07
C GLN A 74 7.94 6.39 13.05
N LEU A 75 7.23 5.73 12.12
CA LEU A 75 5.76 5.81 12.03
C LEU A 75 5.08 5.36 13.32
N ARG A 76 5.64 4.41 14.08
CA ARG A 76 5.05 3.93 15.33
C ARG A 76 4.93 5.03 16.40
N THR A 77 5.69 6.12 16.29
CA THR A 77 5.58 7.30 17.16
C THR A 77 4.34 8.15 16.87
N LEU A 78 3.74 8.01 15.69
CA LEU A 78 2.50 8.66 15.28
C LEU A 78 1.28 7.87 15.78
N GLN A 79 0.76 8.25 16.95
CA GLN A 79 -0.32 7.53 17.64
C GLN A 79 -1.65 8.29 17.64
N GLN A 80 -1.63 9.60 17.43
CA GLN A 80 -2.80 10.46 17.49
C GLN A 80 -2.94 11.36 16.24
N PRO A 81 -4.16 11.69 15.82
CA PRO A 81 -4.40 12.60 14.70
C PRO A 81 -3.69 13.96 14.85
N SER A 82 -3.61 14.49 16.07
CA SER A 82 -2.96 15.77 16.39
C SER A 82 -1.47 15.82 16.03
N GLN A 83 -0.80 14.67 15.96
CA GLN A 83 0.62 14.57 15.63
C GLN A 83 0.88 14.57 14.11
N LEU A 84 -0.14 14.31 13.29
CA LEU A 84 0.02 14.19 11.84
C LEU A 84 0.69 15.39 11.19
N PRO A 85 0.29 16.66 11.47
CA PRO A 85 0.89 17.82 10.80
C PRO A 85 2.40 17.96 11.06
N GLY A 86 2.88 17.54 12.23
CA GLY A 86 4.30 17.63 12.61
C GLY A 86 5.13 16.38 12.31
N HIS A 87 4.51 15.27 11.92
CA HIS A 87 5.22 14.01 11.72
C HIS A 87 5.86 13.95 10.32
N ALA A 88 7.16 14.28 10.24
CA ALA A 88 7.90 14.48 8.99
C ALA A 88 7.75 13.33 7.97
N LEU A 89 7.93 12.08 8.40
CA LEU A 89 7.79 10.93 7.49
C LEU A 89 6.36 10.77 6.97
N ALA A 90 5.35 11.05 7.79
CA ALA A 90 3.96 10.94 7.36
C ALA A 90 3.61 12.05 6.36
N GLN A 91 4.09 13.27 6.61
CA GLN A 91 3.96 14.38 5.68
C GLN A 91 4.66 14.11 4.33
N ALA A 92 5.83 13.47 4.35
CA ALA A 92 6.53 13.08 3.12
C ALA A 92 5.69 12.13 2.26
N TYR A 93 5.03 11.13 2.86
CA TYR A 93 4.12 10.24 2.12
C TYR A 93 2.83 10.95 1.69
N LEU A 94 2.26 11.84 2.51
CA LEU A 94 1.05 12.58 2.15
C LEU A 94 1.28 13.61 1.04
N GLY A 95 2.49 14.14 0.91
CA GLY A 95 2.85 15.16 -0.07
C GLY A 95 3.36 14.63 -1.41
N ALA A 96 3.56 13.31 -1.55
CA ALA A 96 4.14 12.72 -2.75
C ALA A 96 3.25 11.63 -3.35
N ARG A 97 3.34 11.45 -4.67
CA ARG A 97 2.70 10.33 -5.39
C ARG A 97 3.75 9.37 -5.89
N VAL A 98 3.54 8.07 -5.66
CA VAL A 98 4.38 7.00 -6.20
C VAL A 98 4.00 6.77 -7.65
N THR A 99 4.96 6.91 -8.57
CA THR A 99 4.72 6.66 -10.00
C THR A 99 5.17 5.26 -10.34
N MET A 100 4.30 4.49 -11.01
CA MET A 100 4.57 3.12 -11.42
C MET A 100 4.17 2.92 -12.88
N LEU A 101 5.00 2.13 -13.58
CA LEU A 101 4.73 1.66 -14.92
C LEU A 101 4.43 0.16 -14.83
N LEU A 102 3.22 -0.22 -15.24
CA LEU A 102 2.73 -1.59 -15.19
C LEU A 102 2.48 -2.06 -16.63
N SER A 103 2.62 -3.35 -16.87
CA SER A 103 2.03 -3.95 -18.07
C SER A 103 0.50 -3.83 -18.02
N SER A 104 -0.15 -3.83 -19.19
CA SER A 104 -1.63 -3.84 -19.24
C SER A 104 -2.23 -4.98 -18.42
N GLU A 105 -1.63 -6.17 -18.47
CA GLU A 105 -2.10 -7.33 -17.72
C GLU A 105 -2.01 -7.12 -16.21
N THR A 106 -0.89 -6.61 -15.69
CA THR A 106 -0.75 -6.28 -14.26
C THR A 106 -1.72 -5.19 -13.83
N PHE A 107 -1.88 -4.14 -14.65
CA PHE A 107 -2.79 -3.03 -14.35
C PHE A 107 -4.23 -3.53 -14.25
N GLU A 108 -4.71 -4.28 -15.24
CA GLU A 108 -6.07 -4.83 -15.26
C GLU A 108 -6.30 -5.79 -14.10
N ALA A 109 -5.33 -6.68 -13.81
CA ALA A 109 -5.41 -7.61 -12.69
C ALA A 109 -5.55 -6.89 -11.34
N LEU A 110 -4.75 -5.84 -11.12
CA LEU A 110 -4.82 -5.02 -9.91
C LEU A 110 -6.19 -4.36 -9.75
N ILE A 111 -6.69 -3.70 -10.79
CA ILE A 111 -7.97 -2.99 -10.74
C ILE A 111 -9.13 -3.99 -10.56
N ALA A 112 -9.14 -5.08 -11.31
CA ALA A 112 -10.16 -6.12 -11.20
C ALA A 112 -10.19 -6.74 -9.80
N PHE A 113 -9.03 -7.03 -9.19
CA PHE A 113 -8.95 -7.51 -7.82
C PHE A 113 -9.54 -6.52 -6.82
N LEU A 114 -9.10 -5.26 -6.84
CA LEU A 114 -9.54 -4.23 -5.90
C LEU A 114 -11.06 -4.00 -5.96
N ILE A 115 -11.64 -4.03 -7.15
CA ILE A 115 -13.09 -3.91 -7.35
C ILE A 115 -13.82 -5.15 -6.84
N LYS A 116 -13.39 -6.36 -7.27
CA LYS A 116 -14.04 -7.63 -6.90
C LYS A 116 -14.02 -7.88 -5.40
N ALA A 117 -12.89 -7.62 -4.75
CA ALA A 117 -12.73 -7.73 -3.30
C ALA A 117 -13.35 -6.55 -2.52
N LYS A 118 -13.96 -5.57 -3.21
CA LYS A 118 -14.62 -4.39 -2.62
C LYS A 118 -13.67 -3.58 -1.73
N LEU A 119 -12.41 -3.45 -2.13
CA LEU A 119 -11.35 -2.76 -1.39
C LEU A 119 -11.38 -1.24 -1.63
N GLN A 120 -12.55 -0.63 -1.41
CA GLN A 120 -12.81 0.78 -1.71
C GLN A 120 -11.87 1.75 -1.00
N ARG A 121 -11.39 1.41 0.21
CA ARG A 121 -10.49 2.28 0.95
C ARG A 121 -9.09 2.28 0.32
N LEU A 122 -8.65 1.13 -0.19
CA LEU A 122 -7.39 1.03 -0.94
C LEU A 122 -7.51 1.63 -2.33
N LEU A 123 -8.63 1.48 -3.02
CA LEU A 123 -8.89 2.18 -4.28
C LEU A 123 -8.75 3.70 -4.11
N ARG A 124 -9.28 4.25 -3.02
CA ARG A 124 -9.12 5.67 -2.70
C ARG A 124 -7.66 6.06 -2.44
N ILE A 125 -6.91 5.24 -1.69
CA ILE A 125 -5.47 5.49 -1.49
C ILE A 125 -4.73 5.45 -2.83
N LEU A 126 -5.00 4.42 -3.64
CA LEU A 126 -4.38 4.23 -4.96
C LEU A 126 -4.61 5.47 -5.83
N HIS A 127 -5.85 5.92 -5.92
CA HIS A 127 -6.23 7.10 -6.70
C HIS A 127 -5.59 8.40 -6.18
N SER A 128 -5.41 8.55 -4.85
CA SER A 128 -4.87 9.76 -4.25
C SER A 128 -3.34 9.85 -4.25
N TYR A 129 -2.65 8.71 -4.15
CA TYR A 129 -1.22 8.67 -3.86
C TYR A 129 -0.37 7.89 -4.87
N PHE A 130 -0.98 7.35 -5.93
CA PHE A 130 -0.28 6.60 -6.95
C PHE A 130 -0.59 7.14 -8.36
N ASN A 131 0.44 7.25 -9.19
CA ASN A 131 0.32 7.49 -10.62
C ASN A 131 0.60 6.17 -11.32
N LEU A 132 -0.46 5.48 -11.71
CA LEU A 132 -0.35 4.20 -12.41
C LEU A 132 -0.44 4.44 -13.92
N HIS A 133 0.62 4.07 -14.62
CA HIS A 133 0.67 4.09 -16.08
C HIS A 133 0.64 2.65 -16.58
N SER A 134 -0.22 2.38 -17.55
CA SER A 134 -0.21 1.12 -18.29
C SER A 134 0.65 1.29 -19.54
N CYS A 135 1.68 0.45 -19.67
CA CYS A 135 2.42 0.29 -20.89
C CYS A 135 1.67 -0.67 -21.82
N MET A 136 0.99 -0.09 -22.82
CA MET A 136 0.59 -0.85 -24.01
C MET A 136 1.84 -1.07 -24.87
N LEU A 137 2.75 -1.95 -24.45
CA LEU A 137 3.62 -2.59 -25.42
C LEU A 137 2.74 -3.56 -26.20
N PRO A 138 2.71 -3.50 -27.55
CA PRO A 138 2.02 -4.53 -28.31
C PRO A 138 2.60 -5.88 -27.88
N ALA A 139 1.72 -6.86 -27.62
CA ALA A 139 2.14 -8.24 -27.43
C ALA A 139 3.15 -8.56 -28.53
N VAL A 140 4.36 -8.97 -28.12
CA VAL A 140 5.43 -9.36 -29.02
C VAL A 140 4.81 -10.21 -30.13
N PRO A 141 4.95 -9.87 -31.42
CA PRO A 141 4.45 -10.76 -32.46
C PRO A 141 5.18 -12.08 -32.29
N GLU A 142 4.42 -13.16 -32.06
CA GLU A 142 4.98 -14.50 -32.04
C GLU A 142 5.75 -14.73 -33.36
N PRO A 143 6.93 -15.39 -33.29
CA PRO A 143 7.78 -15.61 -34.46
C PRO A 143 7.11 -16.48 -35.54
#